data_AF-A0A4R5K941-F1
#
_entry.id   AF-A0A4R5K941-F1
#
_cell.length_a   1.000
_cell.length_b   1.000
_cell.length_c   1.000
_cell.angle_alpha   90.00
_cell.angle_beta   90.00
_cell.angle_gamma   90.00
#
_symmetry.space_group_name_H-M   'P 1'
#
loop_
_entity.id
_entity.type
_entity.pdbx_description
1 polymer ?
#
loop_
_entity_poly.entity_id
_entity_poly.type
_entity_poly.pdbx_seq_one_letter_code
_entity_poly.pdbx_strand_id
1 'polypeptide(L)'
;MTTVDSRDHADALVDDPGSTYDLIVLHRDRIVFHDHAGSPKERLRMCTALLTGGGTYPMVDAGEINILVRSRPSAPPDLVLDAVAKLCRRWGVNIYASTTHKKPATPLLNGPAMLFSVITDYGPGAGRTIAEHFPSREARHAGLLQRVGTFFPGQEKQPGISPDTEQRLASLLGALLTPANIMLTESAWNEASGMYAPAGRLLQVL
;
A
#
# COMPACT_ATOMS: atom_id res chain seq x y z
N MET A 1 22.84 -10.37 -20.07
CA MET A 1 21.86 -9.67 -19.22
C MET A 1 20.65 -10.56 -19.11
N THR A 2 20.62 -11.41 -18.10
CA THR A 2 19.46 -12.22 -17.74
C THR A 2 18.46 -11.30 -17.07
N THR A 3 17.30 -11.12 -17.69
CA THR A 3 16.09 -10.61 -17.03
C THR A 3 15.81 -11.53 -15.86
N VAL A 4 16.17 -11.08 -14.66
CA VAL A 4 15.66 -11.69 -13.43
C VAL A 4 14.17 -11.45 -13.47
N ASP A 5 13.42 -12.48 -13.85
CA ASP A 5 11.97 -12.48 -13.79
C ASP A 5 11.63 -12.42 -12.30
N SER A 6 11.51 -11.20 -11.77
CA SER A 6 11.28 -10.89 -10.34
C SER A 6 9.89 -11.31 -9.84
N ARG A 7 9.25 -12.23 -10.56
CA ARG A 7 7.94 -12.81 -10.27
C ARG A 7 7.97 -13.80 -9.11
N ASP A 8 9.16 -14.24 -8.70
CA ASP A 8 9.36 -15.18 -7.58
C ASP A 8 9.53 -14.50 -6.21
N HIS A 9 9.22 -13.20 -6.09
CA HIS A 9 8.92 -12.63 -4.77
C HIS A 9 7.55 -13.12 -4.35
N ALA A 10 7.58 -14.22 -3.58
CA ALA A 10 6.49 -15.03 -3.05
C ALA A 10 5.40 -14.24 -2.29
N ASP A 11 4.60 -13.48 -3.04
CA ASP A 11 3.24 -13.03 -2.80
C ASP A 11 2.60 -12.89 -4.19
N ALA A 12 2.59 -14.00 -4.95
CA ALA A 12 2.01 -14.02 -6.28
C ALA A 12 0.57 -13.45 -6.20
N LEU A 13 0.29 -12.42 -7.00
CA LEU A 13 -1.04 -11.82 -7.10
C LEU A 13 -1.90 -12.80 -7.91
N VAL A 14 -2.60 -13.69 -7.23
CA VAL A 14 -3.44 -14.75 -7.83
C VAL A 14 -4.92 -14.40 -7.65
N ASP A 15 -5.75 -14.74 -8.64
CA ASP A 15 -7.21 -14.86 -8.50
C ASP A 15 -7.53 -16.24 -7.86
N ASP A 16 -7.18 -16.41 -6.58
CA ASP A 16 -7.40 -17.66 -5.84
C ASP A 16 -8.57 -17.45 -4.83
N PRO A 17 -9.29 -18.50 -4.40
CA PRO A 17 -10.33 -18.38 -3.37
C PRO A 17 -9.81 -17.84 -2.02
N GLY A 18 -8.49 -17.75 -1.84
CA GLY A 18 -7.81 -17.17 -0.69
C GLY A 18 -7.28 -15.74 -0.88
N SER A 19 -7.68 -15.02 -1.93
CA SER A 19 -7.20 -13.66 -2.20
C SER A 19 -7.89 -12.62 -1.31
N THR A 20 -7.12 -11.68 -0.78
CA THR A 20 -7.59 -10.49 -0.06
C THR A 20 -7.56 -9.28 -0.98
N TYR A 21 -8.68 -8.54 -1.07
CA TYR A 21 -8.81 -7.35 -1.91
C TYR A 21 -8.58 -6.11 -1.07
N ASP A 22 -7.32 -5.72 -0.95
CA ASP A 22 -6.91 -4.63 -0.08
C ASP A 22 -7.24 -3.29 -0.74
N LEU A 23 -7.77 -2.38 0.08
CA LEU A 23 -7.91 -0.96 -0.25
C LEU A 23 -6.91 -0.18 0.59
N ILE A 24 -5.93 0.42 -0.07
CA ILE A 24 -4.92 1.25 0.59
C ILE A 24 -5.15 2.68 0.12
N VAL A 25 -5.38 3.59 1.07
CA VAL A 25 -5.49 5.02 0.78
C VAL A 25 -4.37 5.75 1.49
N LEU A 26 -3.62 6.50 0.68
CA LEU A 26 -2.59 7.40 1.11
C LEU A 26 -3.08 8.83 0.98
N HIS A 27 -2.71 9.66 1.94
CA HIS A 27 -2.76 11.10 1.81
C HIS A 27 -1.34 11.65 1.85
N ARG A 28 -0.93 12.28 0.74
CA ARG A 28 0.47 12.56 0.40
C ARG A 28 1.24 11.24 0.33
N ASP A 29 2.03 10.93 1.36
CA ASP A 29 2.89 9.74 1.40
C ASP A 29 2.62 8.87 2.64
N ARG A 30 1.40 8.95 3.21
CA ARG A 30 1.05 8.26 4.47
C ARG A 30 -0.21 7.45 4.33
N ILE A 31 -0.17 6.19 4.76
CA ILE A 31 -1.35 5.34 4.87
C ILE A 31 -2.28 5.94 5.91
N VAL A 32 -3.47 6.32 5.46
CA VAL A 32 -4.55 6.86 6.29
C VAL A 32 -5.72 5.88 6.38
N PHE A 33 -5.81 4.96 5.42
CA PHE A 33 -6.74 3.85 5.45
C PHE A 33 -6.08 2.61 4.83
N HIS A 34 -6.21 1.49 5.50
CA HIS A 34 -5.92 0.19 4.93
C HIS A 34 -6.89 -0.82 5.52
N ASP A 35 -7.65 -1.48 4.64
CA ASP A 35 -8.62 -2.49 5.04
C ASP A 35 -8.81 -3.51 3.92
N HIS A 36 -9.35 -4.67 4.29
CA HIS A 36 -9.53 -5.82 3.44
C HIS A 36 -10.99 -5.92 2.99
N ALA A 37 -11.23 -5.99 1.68
CA ALA A 37 -12.53 -6.32 1.12
C ALA A 37 -12.58 -7.80 0.74
N GLY A 38 -13.77 -8.40 0.82
CA GLY A 38 -14.03 -9.76 0.35
C GLY A 38 -14.19 -9.85 -1.18
N SER A 39 -14.27 -8.72 -1.89
CA SER A 39 -14.36 -8.68 -3.36
C SER A 39 -13.94 -7.31 -3.94
N PRO A 40 -13.63 -7.22 -5.25
CA PRO A 40 -13.38 -5.94 -5.94
C PRO A 40 -14.56 -4.96 -5.84
N LYS A 41 -15.79 -5.48 -5.87
CA LYS A 41 -17.02 -4.68 -5.75
C LYS A 41 -17.16 -4.07 -4.37
N GLU A 42 -16.87 -4.85 -3.33
CA GLU A 42 -16.86 -4.38 -1.95
C GLU A 42 -15.75 -3.35 -1.73
N ARG A 43 -14.55 -3.57 -2.27
CA ARG A 43 -13.44 -2.60 -2.26
C ARG A 43 -13.84 -1.25 -2.87
N LEU A 44 -14.46 -1.26 -4.05
CA LEU A 44 -14.97 -0.03 -4.68
C LEU A 44 -16.04 0.65 -3.81
N ARG A 45 -16.93 -0.12 -3.17
CA ARG A 45 -17.95 0.41 -2.25
C ARG A 45 -17.31 1.07 -1.03
N MET A 46 -16.33 0.42 -0.41
CA MET A 46 -15.58 0.94 0.72
C MET A 46 -14.87 2.24 0.34
N CYS A 47 -14.16 2.27 -0.79
CA CYS A 47 -13.49 3.46 -1.29
C CYS A 47 -14.46 4.62 -1.51
N THR A 48 -15.59 4.36 -2.18
CA THR A 48 -16.60 5.39 -2.42
C THR A 48 -17.16 5.91 -1.09
N ALA A 49 -17.55 5.02 -0.17
CA ALA A 49 -18.07 5.40 1.13
C ALA A 49 -17.06 6.22 1.95
N LEU A 50 -15.77 5.87 1.90
CA LEU A 50 -14.70 6.56 2.59
C LEU A 50 -14.49 7.98 2.02
N LEU A 51 -14.53 8.14 0.70
CA LEU A 51 -14.33 9.43 0.03
C LEU A 51 -15.55 10.36 0.14
N THR A 52 -16.76 9.79 0.15
CA THR A 52 -18.01 10.57 0.18
C THR A 52 -18.61 10.70 1.58
N GLY A 53 -18.11 9.95 2.55
CA GLY A 53 -18.53 10.00 3.95
C GLY A 53 -18.07 11.31 4.59
N GLY A 54 -19.03 12.16 4.95
CA GLY A 54 -18.90 13.61 5.17
C GLY A 54 -17.99 14.09 6.30
N GLY A 55 -16.68 13.81 6.20
CA GLY A 55 -15.66 14.37 7.09
C GLY A 55 -14.26 13.79 6.90
N THR A 56 -14.13 12.61 6.29
CA THR A 56 -12.85 11.89 6.16
C THR A 56 -11.90 12.53 5.16
N TYR A 57 -12.42 12.97 4.01
CA TYR A 57 -11.67 13.70 2.99
C TYR A 57 -12.45 14.96 2.57
N PRO A 58 -12.44 16.03 3.39
CA PRO A 58 -13.24 17.23 3.11
C PRO A 58 -12.79 17.97 1.85
N MET A 59 -11.57 17.71 1.37
CA MET A 59 -11.05 18.25 0.12
C MET A 59 -11.53 17.50 -1.14
N VAL A 60 -12.04 16.27 -0.98
CA VAL A 60 -12.50 15.45 -2.11
C VAL A 60 -13.93 15.85 -2.47
N ASP A 61 -14.15 16.15 -3.75
CA ASP A 61 -15.49 16.45 -4.24
C ASP A 61 -16.32 15.15 -4.35
N ALA A 62 -17.19 14.93 -3.36
CA ALA A 62 -18.07 13.78 -3.32
C ALA A 62 -19.04 13.71 -4.51
N GLY A 63 -19.41 14.85 -5.10
CA GLY A 63 -20.26 14.91 -6.29
C GLY A 63 -19.56 14.32 -7.51
N GLU A 64 -18.31 14.71 -7.76
CA GLU A 64 -17.52 14.18 -8.87
C GLU A 64 -17.26 12.66 -8.72
N ILE A 65 -16.97 12.20 -7.51
CA ILE A 65 -16.80 10.76 -7.23
C ILE A 65 -18.10 9.99 -7.55
N ASN A 66 -19.23 10.49 -7.06
CA ASN A 66 -20.53 9.85 -7.31
C ASN A 66 -20.90 9.84 -8.80
N ILE A 67 -20.64 10.92 -9.53
CA ILE A 67 -20.88 10.99 -10.98
C ILE A 67 -20.00 9.97 -11.70
N LEU A 68 -18.71 9.91 -11.38
CA LEU A 68 -17.77 8.99 -12.01
C LEU A 68 -18.19 7.53 -11.81
N VAL A 69 -18.52 7.14 -10.58
CA VAL A 69 -18.97 5.77 -10.25
C VAL A 69 -20.28 5.44 -10.96
N ARG A 70 -21.27 6.34 -10.94
CA ARG A 70 -22.58 6.13 -11.57
C ARG A 70 -22.53 6.11 -13.09
N SER A 71 -21.56 6.81 -13.71
CA SER A 71 -21.39 6.85 -15.16
C SER A 71 -20.86 5.54 -15.76
N ARG A 72 -20.42 4.59 -14.94
CA ARG A 72 -19.77 3.34 -15.37
C ARG A 72 -20.39 2.07 -14.75
N PRO A 73 -21.71 1.87 -14.84
CA PRO A 73 -22.40 0.79 -14.11
C PRO A 73 -21.98 -0.62 -14.56
N SER A 74 -21.47 -0.75 -15.79
CA SER A 74 -21.06 -2.03 -16.39
C SER A 74 -19.55 -2.24 -16.45
N ALA A 75 -18.75 -1.28 -15.98
CA ALA A 75 -17.30 -1.43 -15.98
C ALA A 75 -16.83 -2.35 -14.83
N PRO A 76 -15.71 -3.08 -15.00
CA PRO A 76 -15.09 -3.82 -13.90
C PRO A 76 -14.82 -2.91 -12.69
N PRO A 77 -15.09 -3.35 -11.45
CA PRO A 77 -14.95 -2.50 -10.26
C PRO A 77 -13.56 -1.86 -10.11
N ASP A 78 -12.49 -2.61 -10.39
CA ASP A 78 -11.12 -2.10 -10.29
C ASP A 78 -10.79 -1.06 -11.37
N LEU A 79 -11.42 -1.16 -12.55
CA LEU A 79 -11.28 -0.13 -13.59
C LEU A 79 -11.97 1.18 -13.16
N VAL A 80 -13.08 1.09 -12.45
CA VAL A 80 -13.75 2.26 -11.86
C VAL A 80 -12.92 2.82 -10.71
N LEU A 81 -12.36 1.95 -9.86
CA LEU A 81 -11.48 2.33 -8.77
C LEU A 81 -10.22 3.06 -9.28
N ASP A 82 -9.60 2.58 -10.35
CA ASP A 82 -8.46 3.25 -11.00
C ASP A 82 -8.82 4.65 -11.51
N ALA A 83 -10.04 4.81 -12.05
CA ALA A 83 -10.52 6.11 -12.49
C ALA A 83 -10.73 7.05 -11.31
N VAL A 84 -11.28 6.55 -10.20
CA VAL A 84 -11.42 7.27 -8.93
C VAL A 84 -10.04 7.65 -8.39
N ALA A 85 -9.08 6.72 -8.37
CA ALA A 85 -7.71 6.96 -7.94
C ALA A 85 -7.04 8.07 -8.75
N LYS A 86 -7.19 8.05 -10.07
CA LYS A 86 -6.67 9.11 -10.97
C LYS A 86 -7.29 10.48 -10.65
N LEU A 87 -8.60 10.53 -10.41
CA LEU A 87 -9.28 11.76 -10.01
C LEU A 87 -8.76 12.27 -8.67
N CYS A 88 -8.57 11.37 -7.70
CA CYS A 88 -8.15 11.69 -6.35
C CYS A 88 -6.74 12.29 -6.23
N ARG A 89 -5.83 11.99 -7.17
CA ARG A 89 -4.46 12.51 -7.19
C ARG A 89 -4.38 14.03 -7.14
N ARG A 90 -5.35 14.75 -7.74
CA ARG A 90 -5.38 16.23 -7.73
C ARG A 90 -5.55 16.84 -6.34
N TRP A 91 -6.04 16.05 -5.39
CA TRP A 91 -6.17 16.44 -3.98
C TRP A 91 -5.09 15.81 -3.08
N GLY A 92 -4.06 15.20 -3.68
CA GLY A 92 -3.01 14.51 -2.94
C GLY A 92 -3.47 13.22 -2.26
N VAL A 93 -4.59 12.64 -2.70
CA VAL A 93 -5.09 11.35 -2.22
C VAL A 93 -4.71 10.28 -3.24
N ASN A 94 -3.82 9.38 -2.84
CA ASN A 94 -3.37 8.25 -3.64
C ASN A 94 -4.12 7.00 -3.20
N ILE A 95 -4.84 6.37 -4.11
CA ILE A 95 -5.64 5.17 -3.83
C ILE A 95 -5.04 4.01 -4.60
N TYR A 96 -4.87 2.90 -3.90
CA TYR A 96 -4.24 1.72 -4.44
C TYR A 96 -5.10 0.50 -4.15
N ALA A 97 -5.25 -0.33 -5.17
CA ALA A 97 -5.76 -1.69 -5.05
C ALA A 97 -4.58 -2.65 -4.98
N SER A 98 -4.60 -3.52 -3.97
CA SER A 98 -3.72 -4.69 -3.92
C SER A 98 -4.57 -5.94 -3.83
N THR A 99 -4.18 -7.00 -4.51
CA THR A 99 -4.83 -8.32 -4.39
C THR A 99 -3.76 -9.31 -3.94
N THR A 100 -3.69 -9.56 -2.63
CA THR A 100 -2.64 -10.37 -2.01
C THR A 100 -3.19 -11.75 -1.64
N HIS A 101 -2.31 -12.74 -1.45
CA HIS A 101 -2.71 -13.96 -0.74
C HIS A 101 -3.01 -13.61 0.72
N LYS A 102 -4.11 -14.14 1.26
CA LYS A 102 -4.41 -14.01 2.69
C LYS A 102 -3.27 -14.61 3.51
N LYS A 103 -2.38 -13.76 4.03
CA LYS A 103 -1.51 -14.18 5.13
C LYS A 103 -2.41 -14.54 6.31
N PRO A 104 -2.15 -15.64 7.04
CA PRO A 104 -2.93 -15.99 8.21
C PRO A 104 -2.74 -14.89 9.26
N ALA A 105 -3.62 -13.89 9.23
CA ALA A 105 -3.66 -12.84 10.22
C ALA A 105 -4.32 -13.40 11.48
N THR A 106 -3.60 -13.34 12.60
CA THR A 106 -4.22 -13.35 13.92
C THR A 106 -5.13 -12.12 13.96
N PRO A 107 -6.46 -12.27 14.10
CA PRO A 107 -7.37 -11.13 14.10
C PRO A 107 -7.09 -10.31 15.35
N LEU A 108 -6.44 -9.17 15.20
CA LEU A 108 -6.43 -8.16 16.24
C LEU A 108 -7.80 -7.50 16.20
N LEU A 109 -8.56 -7.64 17.29
CA LEU A 109 -9.94 -7.13 17.43
C LEU A 109 -10.04 -5.60 17.26
N ASN A 110 -8.90 -4.92 17.26
CA ASN A 110 -8.68 -3.52 16.89
C ASN A 110 -7.43 -3.53 16.00
N GLY A 111 -7.41 -2.80 14.87
CA GLY A 111 -6.21 -2.72 14.03
C GLY A 111 -4.96 -2.39 14.87
N PRO A 112 -3.76 -2.84 14.47
CA PRO A 112 -2.56 -2.62 15.28
C PRO A 112 -2.41 -1.12 15.58
N ALA A 113 -2.08 -0.80 16.84
CA ALA A 113 -1.97 0.58 17.32
C ALA A 113 -0.99 1.42 16.48
N MET A 114 -0.02 0.76 15.86
CA MET A 114 0.94 1.33 14.92
C MET A 114 1.07 0.42 13.69
N LEU A 115 1.08 1.03 12.51
CA LEU A 115 1.44 0.40 11.24
C LEU A 115 2.82 0.88 10.80
N PHE A 116 3.79 -0.03 10.79
CA PHE A 116 5.06 0.16 10.10
C PHE A 116 4.93 -0.48 8.73
N SER A 117 4.96 0.30 7.65
CA SER A 117 4.65 -0.23 6.33
C SER A 117 5.72 0.08 5.28
N VAL A 118 5.82 -0.81 4.30
CA VAL A 118 6.57 -0.63 3.06
C VAL A 118 5.55 -0.65 1.92
N ILE A 119 5.50 0.42 1.14
CA ILE A 119 4.64 0.50 -0.04
C ILE A 119 5.54 0.39 -1.26
N THR A 120 5.28 -0.58 -2.12
CA THR A 120 5.95 -0.74 -3.41
C THR A 120 4.96 -0.40 -4.52
N ASP A 121 5.13 0.75 -5.16
CA ASP A 121 4.35 1.18 -6.31
C ASP A 121 5.12 0.85 -7.60
N TYR A 122 4.70 -0.18 -8.34
CA TYR A 122 5.36 -0.62 -9.58
C TYR A 122 5.03 0.28 -10.80
N GLY A 123 4.31 1.38 -10.59
CA GLY A 123 4.02 2.38 -11.61
C GLY A 123 2.80 2.05 -12.50
N PRO A 124 2.43 2.99 -13.39
CA PRO A 124 1.15 2.99 -14.10
C PRO A 124 0.97 1.87 -15.13
N GLY A 125 2.03 1.17 -15.53
CA GLY A 125 1.97 0.04 -16.46
C GLY A 125 1.81 -1.33 -15.78
N ALA A 126 2.21 -1.44 -14.50
CA ALA A 126 2.06 -2.67 -13.72
C ALA A 126 0.73 -2.69 -12.95
N GLY A 127 0.11 -1.52 -12.73
CA GLY A 127 -1.22 -1.38 -12.10
C GLY A 127 -1.28 -1.96 -10.68
N ARG A 128 -0.13 -2.11 -10.02
CA ARG A 128 0.00 -2.90 -8.80
C ARG A 128 0.80 -2.11 -7.79
N THR A 129 0.20 -1.87 -6.64
CA THR A 129 0.87 -1.31 -5.48
C THR A 129 0.65 -2.26 -4.33
N ILE A 130 1.75 -2.67 -3.71
CA ILE A 130 1.73 -3.61 -2.58
C ILE A 130 2.05 -2.81 -1.33
N ALA A 131 1.20 -2.90 -0.31
CA ALA A 131 1.53 -2.46 1.03
C ALA A 131 1.81 -3.67 1.92
N GLU A 132 3.00 -3.71 2.50
CA GLU A 132 3.40 -4.71 3.48
C GLU A 132 3.43 -4.05 4.86
N HIS A 133 2.87 -4.73 5.87
CA HIS A 133 2.79 -4.23 7.23
C HIS A 133 3.62 -5.09 8.17
N PHE A 134 4.32 -4.40 9.07
CA PHE A 134 5.22 -4.98 10.03
C PHE A 134 4.81 -4.59 11.44
N PRO A 135 4.96 -5.50 12.42
CA PRO A 135 4.58 -5.24 13.81
C PRO A 135 5.49 -4.22 14.51
N SER A 136 6.71 -3.96 13.99
CA SER A 136 7.64 -2.98 14.52
C SER A 136 8.58 -2.43 13.44
N ARG A 137 9.34 -1.35 13.74
CA ARG A 137 10.41 -0.86 12.84
C ARG A 137 11.48 -1.91 12.61
N GLU A 138 11.87 -2.63 13.66
CA GLU A 138 12.90 -3.68 13.59
C GLU A 138 12.46 -4.81 12.67
N ALA A 139 11.17 -5.19 12.74
CA ALA A 139 10.60 -6.19 11.83
C ALA A 139 10.56 -5.68 10.37
N ARG A 140 10.21 -4.40 10.14
CA ARG A 140 10.26 -3.79 8.80
C ARG A 140 11.67 -3.76 8.24
N HIS A 141 12.64 -3.36 9.04
CA HIS A 141 14.05 -3.34 8.68
C HIS A 141 14.54 -4.75 8.32
N ALA A 142 14.22 -5.76 9.13
CA ALA A 142 14.57 -7.15 8.83
C ALA A 142 13.93 -7.64 7.53
N GLY A 143 12.66 -7.28 7.27
CA GLY A 143 11.99 -7.57 6.01
C GLY A 143 12.66 -6.92 4.79
N LEU A 144 13.04 -5.64 4.89
CA LEU A 144 13.78 -4.93 3.84
C LEU A 144 15.14 -5.58 3.58
N LEU A 145 15.88 -5.95 4.63
CA LEU A 145 17.15 -6.68 4.51
C LEU A 145 16.97 -8.01 3.79
N GLN A 146 15.96 -8.78 4.18
CA GLN A 146 15.65 -10.06 3.53
C GLN A 146 15.38 -9.86 2.03
N ARG A 147 14.57 -8.86 1.66
CA ARG A 147 14.27 -8.55 0.25
C ARG A 147 15.54 -8.16 -0.52
N VAL A 148 16.39 -7.29 0.03
CA VAL A 148 17.68 -6.96 -0.61
C VAL A 148 18.57 -8.20 -0.75
N GLY A 149 18.61 -9.06 0.27
CA GLY A 149 19.37 -10.32 0.26
C GLY A 149 18.96 -11.28 -0.86
N THR A 150 17.69 -11.26 -1.29
CA THR A 150 17.25 -12.07 -2.45
C THR A 150 17.89 -11.65 -3.77
N PHE A 151 18.20 -10.36 -3.94
CA PHE A 151 18.89 -9.84 -5.13
C PHE A 151 20.41 -9.92 -5.00
N PHE A 152 20.92 -9.88 -3.76
CA PHE A 152 22.36 -9.93 -3.45
C PHE A 152 22.67 -11.02 -2.40
N PRO A 153 22.63 -12.31 -2.80
CA PRO A 153 22.92 -13.40 -1.90
C PRO A 153 24.34 -13.26 -1.30
N GLY A 154 24.44 -13.20 0.03
CA GLY A 154 25.70 -13.09 0.77
C GLY A 154 26.00 -11.73 1.42
N GLN A 155 25.18 -10.69 1.18
CA GLN A 155 25.33 -9.39 1.87
C GLN A 155 24.76 -9.34 3.30
N GLU A 156 24.04 -10.37 3.74
CA GLU A 156 23.41 -10.48 5.07
C GLU A 156 24.37 -10.35 6.27
N LYS A 157 25.69 -10.34 6.02
CA LYS A 157 26.74 -10.34 7.05
C LYS A 157 27.40 -8.99 7.30
N GLN A 158 26.95 -7.87 6.72
CA GLN A 158 27.53 -6.56 7.05
C GLN A 158 26.91 -5.99 8.35
N PRO A 159 27.65 -5.94 9.47
CA PRO A 159 27.15 -5.41 10.71
C PRO A 159 27.19 -3.87 10.68
N GLY A 160 26.17 -3.22 11.23
CA GLY A 160 26.23 -1.80 11.58
C GLY A 160 25.37 -0.86 10.73
N ILE A 161 24.22 -1.32 10.24
CA ILE A 161 23.34 -0.45 9.50
C ILE A 161 22.36 0.27 10.47
N SER A 162 22.57 1.57 10.65
CA SER A 162 21.85 2.50 11.55
C SER A 162 20.38 2.77 11.11
N PRO A 163 19.56 3.60 11.77
CA PRO A 163 18.24 3.99 11.26
C PRO A 163 18.24 4.59 9.83
N ASP A 164 19.37 5.15 9.37
CA ASP A 164 19.59 5.61 7.98
C ASP A 164 19.61 4.45 6.96
N THR A 165 19.54 3.21 7.46
CA THR A 165 19.52 1.98 6.68
C THR A 165 18.21 1.73 6.00
N GLU A 166 17.07 1.94 6.68
CA GLU A 166 15.80 1.56 6.06
C GLU A 166 15.57 2.37 4.79
N GLN A 167 15.90 3.66 4.82
CA GLN A 167 15.88 4.51 3.63
C GLN A 167 16.86 4.03 2.55
N ARG A 168 18.09 3.66 2.91
CA ARG A 168 19.06 3.12 1.96
C ARG A 168 18.61 1.79 1.34
N LEU A 169 18.06 0.89 2.15
CA LEU A 169 17.50 -0.39 1.69
C LEU A 169 16.29 -0.14 0.78
N ALA A 170 15.42 0.81 1.12
CA ALA A 170 14.28 1.19 0.30
C ALA A 170 14.73 1.82 -1.04
N SER A 171 15.70 2.74 -1.04
CA SER A 171 16.28 3.31 -2.26
C SER A 171 16.93 2.21 -3.11
N LEU A 172 17.67 1.28 -2.50
CA LEU A 172 18.31 0.16 -3.19
C LEU A 172 17.26 -0.77 -3.82
N LEU A 173 16.20 -1.12 -3.09
CA LEU A 173 15.08 -1.89 -3.62
C LEU A 173 14.38 -1.16 -4.76
N GLY A 174 14.16 0.16 -4.65
CA GLY A 174 13.59 0.97 -5.73
C GLY A 174 14.44 0.93 -7.00
N ALA A 175 15.77 1.05 -6.85
CA ALA A 175 16.70 0.92 -7.97
C ALA A 175 16.66 -0.49 -8.61
N LEU A 176 16.60 -1.54 -7.79
CA LEU A 176 16.52 -2.93 -8.26
C LEU A 176 15.19 -3.25 -8.95
N LEU A 177 14.09 -2.71 -8.45
CA LEU A 177 12.73 -2.98 -8.89
C LEU A 177 12.23 -1.96 -9.92
N THR A 178 13.11 -1.19 -10.56
CA THR A 178 12.77 -0.15 -11.54
C THR A 178 11.71 -0.66 -12.53
N PRO A 179 10.58 0.05 -12.73
CA PRO A 179 10.32 1.44 -12.33
C PRO A 179 9.64 1.63 -10.96
N ALA A 180 9.76 0.67 -10.03
CA ALA A 180 9.05 0.74 -8.77
C ALA A 180 9.53 1.88 -7.86
N ASN A 181 8.58 2.55 -7.21
CA ASN A 181 8.80 3.48 -6.12
C ASN A 181 8.55 2.79 -4.77
N ILE A 182 9.48 2.93 -3.83
CA ILE A 182 9.38 2.36 -2.48
C ILE A 182 9.15 3.49 -1.47
N MET A 183 8.10 3.39 -0.68
CA MET A 183 7.80 4.35 0.39
C MET A 183 7.74 3.65 1.74
N LEU A 184 8.36 4.25 2.75
CA LEU A 184 8.30 3.78 4.13
C LEU A 184 7.31 4.65 4.91
N THR A 185 6.29 4.04 5.47
CA THR A 185 5.25 4.78 6.19
C THR A 185 5.07 4.28 7.61
N GLU A 186 4.73 5.22 8.49
CA GLU A 186 4.32 4.96 9.86
C GLU A 186 3.02 5.69 10.14
N SER A 187 2.04 4.95 10.66
CA SER A 187 0.72 5.50 10.98
C SER A 187 0.18 4.88 12.28
N ALA A 188 -0.38 5.70 13.15
CA ALA A 188 -1.00 5.28 14.40
C ALA A 188 -2.51 5.12 14.22
N TRP A 189 -3.11 4.10 14.83
CA TRP A 189 -4.56 3.95 14.84
C TRP A 189 -5.19 5.07 15.68
N ASN A 190 -6.14 5.79 15.09
CA ASN A 190 -6.95 6.77 15.79
C ASN A 190 -8.36 6.21 15.98
N GLU A 191 -8.65 5.80 17.21
CA GLU A 191 -9.95 5.23 17.60
C GLU A 191 -11.11 6.20 17.36
N ALA A 192 -10.90 7.50 17.54
CA ALA A 192 -11.96 8.51 17.38
C ALA A 192 -12.39 8.66 15.91
N SER A 193 -11.48 8.45 14.97
CA SER A 193 -11.77 8.52 13.54
C SER A 193 -11.95 7.15 12.88
N GLY A 194 -11.66 6.05 13.58
CA GLY A 194 -11.60 4.71 12.99
C GLY A 194 -10.63 4.61 11.82
N MET A 195 -9.54 5.39 11.85
CA MET A 195 -8.60 5.54 10.74
C MET A 195 -7.18 5.66 11.24
N TYR A 196 -6.22 5.45 10.35
CA TYR A 196 -4.81 5.68 10.65
C TYR A 196 -4.45 7.16 10.49
N ALA A 197 -3.83 7.74 11.51
CA ALA A 197 -3.24 9.08 11.47
C ALA A 197 -1.73 8.97 11.22
N PRO A 198 -1.12 9.90 10.46
CA PRO A 198 0.33 9.94 10.30
C PRO A 198 1.04 9.95 11.65
N ALA A 199 1.99 9.04 11.83
CA ALA A 199 2.82 8.95 13.04
C ALA A 199 4.31 8.94 12.67
N GLY A 200 5.15 9.44 13.58
CA GLY A 200 6.59 9.52 13.37
C GLY A 200 7.02 10.44 12.20
N ARG A 201 8.32 10.45 11.90
CA ARG A 201 8.89 11.25 10.80
C ARG A 201 8.66 10.55 9.46
N LEU A 202 8.40 11.33 8.41
CA LEU A 202 8.26 10.78 7.06
C LEU A 202 9.67 10.45 6.59
N LEU A 203 9.96 9.17 6.39
CA LEU A 203 11.25 8.74 5.88
C LEU A 203 11.20 8.87 4.37
N GLN A 204 11.52 10.07 3.88
CA GLN A 204 11.66 10.29 2.44
C GLN A 204 12.80 9.40 1.94
N VAL A 205 12.48 8.56 0.96
CA VAL A 205 13.46 7.79 0.21
C VAL A 205 14.00 8.75 -0.85
N LEU A 206 15.30 9.07 -0.76
CA LEU A 206 16.00 9.93 -1.72
C LEU A 206 16.30 9.17 -3.01
#